data_AF-A0A966MIK6-F1
#
_entry.id   AF-A0A966MIK6-F1
#
_cell.length_a   1.000
_cell.length_b   1.000
_cell.length_c   1.000
_cell.angle_alpha   90.00
_cell.angle_beta   90.00
_cell.angle_gamma   90.00
#
_symmetry.space_group_name_H-M   'P 1'
#
loop_
_entity.id
_entity.type
_entity.pdbx_description
1 polymer ?
#
loop_
_entity_poly.entity_id
_entity_poly.type
_entity_poly.pdbx_seq_one_letter_code
_entity_poly.pdbx_strand_id
1 'polypeptide(L)' 'NGSMVALAASSPEQVQALHAKALALGGTDEGAPGPRGKGFYGAYFRDLDGNKLAAFCMAG' A
#
# COMPACT_ATOMS: atom_id res chain seq x y z
N ASN A 1 15.71 -5.71 -8.77
CA ASN A 1 14.51 -4.87 -8.65
C ASN A 1 13.37 -5.56 -9.38
N GLY A 2 12.51 -6.28 -8.65
CA GLY A 2 11.35 -6.98 -9.22
C GLY A 2 10.24 -6.01 -9.64
N SER A 3 9.24 -6.53 -10.35
CA SER A 3 8.02 -5.79 -10.67
C SER A 3 7.22 -5.49 -9.38
N MET A 4 6.59 -4.31 -9.32
CA MET A 4 5.73 -3.90 -8.21
C MET A 4 4.39 -3.47 -8.78
N VAL A 5 3.29 -4.02 -8.26
CA VAL A 5 1.94 -3.62 -8.63
C VAL A 5 1.50 -2.45 -7.76
N ALA A 6 1.07 -1.35 -8.39
CA ALA A 6 0.56 -0.18 -7.69
C ALA A 6 -0.96 -0.10 -7.82
N LEU A 7 -1.65 -0.15 -6.68
CA LEU A 7 -3.09 -0.05 -6.53
C LEU A 7 -3.44 1.41 -6.21
N ALA A 8 -4.08 2.08 -7.17
CA ALA A 8 -4.59 3.43 -6.96
C ALA A 8 -5.84 3.39 -6.06
N ALA A 9 -5.82 4.21 -5.02
CA ALA A 9 -6.89 4.43 -4.07
C ALA A 9 -7.40 5.87 -4.19
N SER A 10 -8.65 6.09 -3.79
CA SER A 10 -9.32 7.38 -3.82
C SER A 10 -9.05 8.24 -2.59
N SER A 11 -8.53 7.68 -1.49
CA SER A 11 -8.24 8.42 -0.26
C SER A 11 -7.19 7.74 0.64
N PRO A 12 -6.59 8.47 1.61
CA PRO A 12 -5.68 7.90 2.60
C PRO A 12 -6.31 6.79 3.44
N GLU A 13 -7.59 6.91 3.77
CA GLU A 13 -8.35 5.90 4.52
C GLU A 13 -8.47 4.60 3.72
N GLN A 14 -8.68 4.70 2.40
CA GLN A 14 -8.71 3.52 1.54
C GLN A 14 -7.32 2.86 1.43
N VAL A 15 -6.23 3.64 1.41
CA VAL A 15 -4.87 3.09 1.48
C VAL A 15 -4.66 2.32 2.79
N GLN A 16 -5.10 2.88 3.92
CA GLN A 16 -5.03 2.22 5.22
C GLN A 16 -5.87 0.94 5.26
N ALA A 17 -7.10 0.98 4.74
CA ALA A 17 -7.98 -0.16 4.69
C ALA A 17 -7.41 -1.30 3.82
N LEU A 18 -6.84 -0.97 2.66
CA LEU A 18 -6.18 -1.95 1.79
C LEU A 18 -4.99 -2.61 2.48
N HIS A 19 -4.11 -1.81 3.10
CA HIS A 19 -2.95 -2.32 3.83
C HIS A 19 -3.37 -3.21 5.01
N ALA A 20 -4.27 -2.74 5.86
CA ALA A 20 -4.78 -3.52 6.98
C ALA A 20 -5.45 -4.83 6.53
N LYS A 21 -6.23 -4.79 5.44
CA LYS A 21 -6.85 -5.98 4.87
C LYS A 21 -5.81 -6.96 4.33
N ALA A 22 -4.76 -6.49 3.67
CA ALA A 22 -3.69 -7.33 3.17
C ALA A 22 -2.96 -8.06 4.32
N LEU A 23 -2.64 -7.35 5.41
CA LEU A 23 -2.05 -7.95 6.61
C LEU A 23 -2.98 -8.97 7.26
N ALA A 24 -4.27 -8.65 7.38
CA ALA A 24 -5.27 -9.56 7.95
C ALA A 24 -5.45 -10.85 7.13
N LEU A 25 -5.12 -10.81 5.83
CA LEU A 25 -5.15 -11.97 4.93
C LEU A 25 -3.84 -12.79 4.93
N GLY A 26 -2.88 -12.43 5.79
CA GLY A 26 -1.58 -13.10 5.90
C GLY A 26 -0.46 -12.48 5.06
N GLY A 27 -0.72 -11.32 4.45
CA GLY A 27 0.32 -10.52 3.82
C GLY A 27 1.31 -9.95 4.83
N THR A 28 2.49 -9.56 4.35
CA THR A 28 3.57 -9.04 5.20
C THR A 28 3.71 -7.53 5.02
N ASP A 29 3.88 -6.80 6.12
CA ASP A 29 4.14 -5.37 6.06
C ASP A 29 5.53 -5.08 5.49
N GLU A 30 5.61 -4.16 4.54
CA GLU A 30 6.87 -3.63 3.98
C GLU A 30 6.90 -2.09 4.02
N GLY A 31 5.93 -1.47 4.68
CA GLY A 31 5.86 -0.02 4.82
C GLY A 31 4.44 0.43 5.17
N ALA A 32 4.22 0.70 6.45
CA ALA A 32 2.95 1.19 6.98
C ALA A 32 2.40 2.43 6.20
N PRO A 33 1.07 2.59 6.10
CA PRO A 33 0.44 3.71 5.43
C PRO A 33 0.94 5.06 5.97
N GLY A 34 1.32 5.96 5.06
CA GLY A 34 1.73 7.30 5.44
C GLY A 34 2.08 8.20 4.26
N PRO A 35 2.34 9.49 4.52
CA PRO A 35 2.83 10.41 3.51
C PRO A 35 4.20 9.94 2.97
N ARG A 36 4.45 10.15 1.67
CA ARG A 36 5.74 9.84 1.00
C ARG A 36 6.32 11.04 0.24
N GLY A 37 5.93 12.24 0.66
CA GLY A 37 6.33 13.49 0.02
C GLY A 37 5.14 14.43 -0.08
N LYS A 38 5.24 15.40 -0.98
CA LYS A 38 4.17 16.37 -1.20
C LYS A 38 3.07 15.74 -2.06
N GLY A 39 1.89 15.62 -1.49
CA GLY A 39 0.70 15.21 -2.22
C GLY A 39 0.54 13.71 -2.44
N PHE A 40 1.41 12.88 -1.86
CA PHE A 40 1.39 11.43 -2.05
C PHE A 40 1.27 10.72 -0.70
N TYR A 41 0.27 9.85 -0.59
CA TYR A 41 0.05 8.99 0.56
C TYR A 41 0.08 7.53 0.09
N GLY A 42 0.83 6.66 0.77
CA GLY A 42 0.96 5.28 0.32
C GLY A 42 1.41 4.29 1.39
N ALA A 43 1.23 3.01 1.09
CA ALA A 43 1.59 1.85 1.90
C ALA A 43 2.20 0.76 1.00
N TYR A 44 3.04 -0.10 1.57
CA TYR A 44 3.69 -1.21 0.89
C TYR A 44 3.49 -2.50 1.68
N PHE A 45 3.20 -3.59 0.98
CA PHE A 45 3.01 -4.92 1.58
C PHE A 45 3.33 -6.01 0.57
N ARG A 46 3.52 -7.24 1.06
CA ARG A 46 3.62 -8.44 0.23
C ARG A 46 2.37 -9.29 0.32
N ASP A 47 2.00 -9.88 -0.81
CA ASP A 47 1.01 -10.95 -0.84
C ASP A 47 1.64 -12.29 -0.37
N LEU A 48 0.84 -13.34 -0.40
CA LEU A 48 1.24 -14.70 0.02
C LEU A 48 2.28 -15.33 -0.91
N ASP A 49 2.36 -14.87 -2.16
CA ASP A 49 3.36 -15.32 -3.14
C ASP A 49 4.67 -14.50 -3.03
N GLY A 50 4.70 -13.52 -2.13
CA GLY A 50 5.84 -12.65 -1.91
C GLY A 50 5.98 -11.53 -2.94
N ASN A 51 4.98 -11.28 -3.79
CA ASN A 51 4.98 -10.14 -4.70
C ASN A 51 4.89 -8.85 -3.90
N LYS A 52 5.57 -7.81 -4.37
CA LYS A 52 5.50 -6.48 -3.75
C LYS A 52 4.33 -5.69 -4.33
N LEU A 53 3.46 -5.20 -3.45
CA LEU A 53 2.36 -4.32 -3.80
C LEU A 53 2.52 -2.97 -3.12
N ALA A 54 2.03 -1.93 -3.78
CA ALA A 54 1.87 -0.60 -3.24
C ALA A 54 0.40 -0.19 -3.31
N ALA A 55 -0.16 0.36 -2.24
CA ALA A 55 -1.43 1.08 -2.29
C ALA A 55 -1.13 2.58 -2.15
N PHE A 56 -1.72 3.42 -2.99
CA PHE A 56 -1.44 4.85 -2.95
C PHE A 56 -2.62 5.72 -3.37
N CYS A 57 -2.64 6.95 -2.89
CA CYS A 57 -3.52 8.00 -3.39
C CYS A 57 -2.77 9.34 -3.48
N MET A 58 -3.29 10.24 -4.32
CA MET A 58 -2.87 11.63 -4.27
C MET A 58 -3.66 12.33 -3.15
N ALA A 59 -2.95 12.77 -2.11
CA ALA A 59 -3.52 13.54 -1.03
C ALA A 59 -3.30 15.03 -1.34
N GLY A 60 -4.25 15.64 -2.05
CA GLY A 60 -4.22 17.07 -2.38
C GLY A 60 -4.27 17.98 -1.16
#